data_AF-A0A383EX83-F1
#
_entry.id   AF-A0A383EX83-F1
#
_cell.length_a   1.000
_cell.length_b   1.000
_cell.length_c   1.000
_cell.angle_alpha   90.00
_cell.angle_beta   90.00
_cell.angle_gamma   90.00
#
_symmetry.space_group_name_H-M   'P 1'
#
loop_
_entity.id
_entity.type
_entity.pdbx_description
1 polymer ?
#
loop_
_entity_poly.entity_id
_entity_poly.type
_entity_poly.pdbx_seq_one_letter_code
_entity_poly.pdbx_strand_id
1 'polypeptide(L)'
;MSDLLKRLGIGAGIGIVVAILIGWGTYEIYFLKSVLDGYEFLSYDGRMRSRTEDVEQMSIDDVVIIDIDNNSVAPPEEGGLGNYYDWPHAYHGQLINTVTSGNPSALLFDIIFDQENTFNFELVNALNANNAPTDESLAEVTGQFLSSNDPQLILEATYNSQKTYHALVFEQE
;
A
#
# COMPACT_ATOMS: atom_id res chain seq x y z
N MET A 1 -20.29 -39.16 28.14
CA MET A 1 -19.65 -38.68 26.90
C MET A 1 -19.51 -39.86 25.96
N SER A 2 -20.04 -39.79 24.73
CA SER A 2 -20.00 -40.91 23.78
C SER A 2 -18.56 -41.17 23.31
N ASP A 3 -18.25 -42.43 23.00
CA ASP A 3 -16.90 -42.84 22.59
C ASP A 3 -16.47 -42.15 21.29
N LEU A 4 -17.45 -41.81 20.44
CA LEU A 4 -17.28 -41.03 19.23
C LEU A 4 -16.82 -39.58 19.51
N LEU A 5 -17.41 -38.91 20.51
CA LEU A 5 -17.04 -37.53 20.87
C LEU A 5 -15.60 -37.46 21.40
N LYS A 6 -15.15 -38.48 22.15
CA LYS A 6 -13.78 -38.58 22.65
C LYS A 6 -12.77 -38.72 21.52
N ARG A 7 -13.03 -39.61 20.57
CA ARG A 7 -12.15 -39.84 19.41
C ARG A 7 -12.06 -38.61 18.51
N LEU A 8 -13.19 -37.95 18.29
CA LEU A 8 -13.26 -36.71 17.51
C LEU A 8 -12.45 -35.59 18.19
N GLY A 9 -12.61 -35.42 19.51
CA GLY A 9 -11.87 -34.43 20.29
C GLY A 9 -10.36 -34.67 20.29
N ILE A 10 -9.93 -35.93 20.42
CA ILE A 10 -8.51 -36.31 20.35
C ILE A 10 -7.95 -36.05 18.94
N GLY A 11 -8.69 -36.45 17.89
CA GLY A 11 -8.26 -36.22 16.50
C GLY A 11 -8.14 -34.73 16.17
N ALA A 12 -9.12 -33.92 16.57
CA ALA A 12 -9.07 -32.48 16.40
C ALA A 12 -7.91 -31.84 17.17
N GLY A 13 -7.68 -32.28 18.43
CA GLY A 13 -6.57 -31.80 19.24
C GLY A 13 -5.20 -32.11 18.63
N ILE A 14 -5.01 -33.33 18.14
CA ILE A 14 -3.78 -33.72 17.42
C ILE A 14 -3.62 -32.89 16.15
N GLY A 15 -4.69 -32.71 15.37
CA GLY A 15 -4.66 -31.91 14.15
C GLY A 15 -4.22 -30.46 14.41
N ILE A 16 -4.75 -29.83 15.45
CA ILE A 16 -4.37 -28.46 15.84
C ILE A 16 -2.90 -28.39 16.27
N VAL A 17 -2.45 -29.32 17.12
CA VAL A 17 -1.06 -29.34 17.60
C VAL A 17 -0.09 -29.53 16.42
N VAL A 18 -0.38 -30.45 15.51
CA VAL A 18 0.44 -30.70 14.33
C VAL A 18 0.44 -29.48 13.40
N ALA A 19 -0.71 -28.84 13.17
CA ALA A 19 -0.79 -27.63 12.35
C ALA A 19 0.06 -26.48 12.91
N ILE A 20 0.04 -26.28 14.24
CA ILE A 20 0.87 -25.27 14.91
C ILE A 20 2.35 -25.63 14.75
N LEU A 21 2.73 -26.90 14.98
CA LEU A 21 4.12 -27.34 14.86
C LEU A 21 4.66 -27.20 13.43
N ILE A 22 3.86 -27.57 12.43
CA ILE A 22 4.23 -27.42 11.01
C ILE A 22 4.32 -25.95 10.66
N GLY A 23 3.28 -25.15 10.97
CA GLY A 23 3.29 -23.72 10.67
C GLY A 23 4.48 -23.01 11.30
N TRP A 24 4.71 -23.23 12.60
CA TRP A 24 5.86 -22.65 13.29
C TRP A 24 7.19 -23.16 12.72
N GLY A 25 7.32 -24.47 12.48
CA GLY A 25 8.51 -25.06 11.89
C GLY A 25 8.81 -24.54 10.47
N THR A 26 7.79 -24.26 9.66
CA THR A 26 7.98 -23.71 8.30
C THR A 26 8.46 -22.27 8.31
N TYR A 27 8.13 -21.47 9.34
CA TYR A 27 8.61 -20.09 9.44
C TYR A 27 9.99 -19.98 10.10
N GLU A 28 10.27 -20.77 11.15
CA GLU A 28 11.53 -20.68 11.91
C GLU A 28 12.67 -21.47 11.29
N ILE A 29 12.39 -22.60 10.65
CA ILE A 29 13.44 -23.44 10.07
C ILE A 29 13.78 -22.88 8.70
N TYR A 30 14.86 -22.11 8.64
CA TYR A 30 15.36 -21.42 7.44
C TYR A 30 15.35 -22.29 6.17
N PHE A 31 15.78 -23.56 6.26
CA PHE A 31 15.77 -24.48 5.12
C PHE A 31 14.35 -24.77 4.60
N LEU A 32 13.38 -25.02 5.48
CA LEU A 32 11.99 -25.30 5.08
C LEU A 32 11.33 -24.05 4.48
N LYS A 33 11.57 -22.88 5.10
CA LYS A 33 11.13 -21.59 4.59
C LYS A 33 11.66 -21.35 3.17
N SER A 34 12.98 -21.49 2.99
CA SER A 34 13.64 -21.25 1.70
C SER A 34 13.13 -22.17 0.58
N VAL A 35 12.89 -23.45 0.87
CA VAL A 35 12.34 -24.40 -0.11
C VAL A 35 10.90 -24.05 -0.48
N LEU A 36 10.06 -23.72 0.51
CA LEU A 36 8.65 -23.37 0.29
C LEU A 36 8.51 -22.04 -0.46
N ASP A 37 9.25 -21.02 -0.05
CA ASP A 37 9.29 -19.71 -0.70
C ASP A 37 9.78 -19.85 -2.15
N GLY A 38 10.83 -20.65 -2.39
CA GLY A 38 11.33 -20.92 -3.73
C GLY A 38 10.28 -21.57 -4.65
N TYR A 39 9.54 -22.55 -4.13
CA TYR A 39 8.42 -23.14 -4.87
C TYR A 39 7.33 -22.11 -5.16
N GLU A 40 6.96 -21.30 -4.16
CA GLU A 40 5.91 -20.30 -4.33
C GLU A 40 6.32 -19.26 -5.37
N PHE A 41 7.54 -18.73 -5.33
CA PHE A 41 8.03 -17.76 -6.32
C PHE A 41 8.06 -18.32 -7.73
N LEU A 42 8.54 -19.56 -7.92
CA LEU A 42 8.54 -20.22 -9.23
C LEU A 42 7.11 -20.46 -9.72
N SER A 43 6.22 -20.89 -8.84
CA SER A 43 4.82 -21.13 -9.19
C SER A 43 4.10 -19.82 -9.51
N TYR A 44 4.40 -18.74 -8.79
CA TYR A 44 3.86 -17.40 -9.03
C TYR A 44 4.31 -16.87 -10.39
N ASP A 45 5.60 -16.91 -10.70
CA ASP A 45 6.14 -16.48 -12.00
C ASP A 45 5.52 -17.29 -13.15
N GLY A 46 5.42 -18.63 -12.99
CA GLY A 46 4.75 -19.48 -13.97
C GLY A 46 3.29 -19.10 -14.21
N ARG A 47 2.53 -18.78 -13.14
CA ARG A 47 1.14 -18.30 -13.25
C ARG A 47 1.06 -16.94 -13.95
N MET A 48 1.99 -16.02 -13.68
CA MET A 48 2.01 -14.71 -14.34
C MET A 48 2.32 -14.84 -15.83
N ARG A 49 3.33 -15.64 -16.20
CA ARG A 49 3.66 -15.90 -17.61
C ARG A 49 2.51 -16.55 -18.37
N SER A 50 1.83 -17.52 -17.77
CA SER A 50 0.67 -18.16 -18.40
C SER A 50 -0.50 -17.19 -18.62
N ARG A 51 -0.70 -16.22 -17.70
CA ARG A 51 -1.74 -15.19 -17.86
C ARG A 51 -1.48 -14.23 -19.02
N THR A 52 -0.24 -14.12 -19.46
CA THR A 52 0.17 -13.20 -20.54
C THR A 52 0.67 -13.93 -21.79
N GLU A 53 0.54 -15.27 -21.86
CA GLU A 53 1.06 -16.10 -22.96
C GLU A 53 0.46 -15.72 -24.32
N ASP A 54 -0.86 -15.41 -24.34
CA ASP A 54 -1.59 -15.01 -25.55
C ASP A 54 -1.53 -13.49 -25.83
N VAL A 55 -0.79 -12.72 -25.02
CA VAL A 55 -0.68 -11.26 -25.20
C VAL A 55 0.49 -10.96 -26.11
N GLU A 56 0.21 -10.31 -27.25
CA GLU A 56 1.24 -9.86 -28.19
C GLU A 56 2.22 -8.88 -27.52
N GLN A 57 3.51 -9.04 -27.79
CA GLN A 57 4.53 -8.10 -27.30
C GLN A 57 4.30 -6.70 -27.89
N MET A 58 4.46 -5.66 -27.07
CA MET A 58 4.19 -4.26 -27.46
C MET A 58 2.72 -4.01 -27.84
N SER A 59 1.77 -4.78 -27.30
CA SER A 59 0.33 -4.56 -27.48
C SER A 59 -0.24 -3.35 -26.73
N ILE A 60 0.59 -2.62 -25.98
CA ILE A 60 0.20 -1.38 -25.28
C ILE A 60 0.58 -0.21 -26.18
N ASP A 61 -0.42 0.42 -26.79
CA ASP A 61 -0.23 1.53 -27.72
C ASP A 61 0.12 2.84 -27.00
N ASP A 62 -0.56 3.12 -25.88
CA ASP A 62 -0.45 4.39 -25.16
C ASP A 62 0.14 4.19 -23.77
N VAL A 63 1.30 4.79 -23.53
CA VAL A 63 1.95 4.87 -22.22
C VAL A 63 2.18 6.33 -21.87
N VAL A 64 1.60 6.76 -20.76
CA VAL A 64 1.83 8.10 -20.20
C VAL A 64 2.77 7.97 -19.02
N ILE A 65 3.91 8.67 -19.10
CA ILE A 65 4.88 8.75 -18.00
C ILE A 65 4.67 10.08 -17.30
N ILE A 66 4.42 10.03 -15.99
CA ILE A 66 4.33 11.20 -15.12
C ILE A 66 5.59 11.17 -14.26
N ASP A 67 6.49 12.12 -14.50
CA ASP A 67 7.79 12.20 -13.84
C ASP A 67 7.81 13.35 -12.81
N ILE A 68 8.69 13.23 -11.82
CA ILE A 68 8.97 14.27 -10.84
C ILE A 68 10.13 15.11 -11.37
N ASP A 69 9.80 16.27 -11.94
CA ASP A 69 10.78 17.18 -12.51
C ASP A 69 11.30 18.22 -11.50
N ASN A 70 12.27 19.04 -11.94
CA ASN A 70 12.84 20.10 -11.10
C ASN A 70 11.80 21.15 -10.67
N ASN A 71 10.72 21.35 -11.45
CA ASN A 71 9.65 22.27 -11.06
C ASN A 71 8.82 21.68 -9.91
N SER A 72 8.60 20.36 -9.94
CA SER A 72 7.87 19.64 -8.91
C SER A 72 8.57 19.75 -7.55
N VAL A 73 9.91 19.65 -7.52
CA VAL A 73 10.70 19.75 -6.28
C VAL A 73 11.20 21.18 -5.97
N ALA A 74 10.77 22.17 -6.74
CA ALA A 74 11.12 23.57 -6.48
C ALA A 74 10.53 24.04 -5.13
N PRO A 75 11.06 25.11 -4.54
CA PRO A 75 10.52 25.65 -3.30
C PRO A 75 9.02 25.99 -3.43
N PRO A 76 8.21 25.83 -2.36
CA PRO A 76 6.79 26.17 -2.39
C PRO A 76 6.49 27.62 -2.79
N GLU A 77 7.37 28.56 -2.44
CA GLU A 77 7.28 29.96 -2.87
C GLU A 77 7.43 30.17 -4.39
N GLU A 78 8.01 29.21 -5.11
CA GLU A 78 8.14 29.19 -6.58
C GLU A 78 7.06 28.33 -7.25
N GLY A 79 6.13 27.74 -6.46
CA GLY A 79 5.03 26.90 -6.94
C GLY A 79 5.36 25.41 -7.04
N GLY A 80 6.51 24.96 -6.51
CA GLY A 80 6.82 23.55 -6.34
C GLY A 80 6.28 22.97 -5.03
N LEU A 81 6.58 21.70 -4.76
CA LEU A 81 6.18 20.98 -3.55
C LEU A 81 7.34 20.83 -2.55
N GLY A 82 8.53 21.36 -2.87
CA GLY A 82 9.74 21.20 -2.07
C GLY A 82 10.35 19.80 -2.20
N ASN A 83 11.14 19.41 -1.21
CA ASN A 83 11.86 18.13 -1.23
C ASN A 83 10.87 16.94 -1.26
N TYR A 84 11.05 16.06 -2.23
CA TYR A 84 10.21 14.89 -2.47
C TYR A 84 9.97 14.02 -1.21
N TYR A 85 11.02 13.79 -0.42
CA TYR A 85 10.93 12.98 0.81
C TYR A 85 10.02 13.58 1.89
N ASP A 86 9.72 14.87 1.79
CA ASP A 86 8.88 15.60 2.74
C ASP A 86 7.42 15.72 2.25
N TRP A 87 7.10 15.19 1.07
CA TRP A 87 5.75 15.27 0.51
C TRP A 87 4.79 14.35 1.29
N PRO A 88 3.68 14.89 1.81
CA PRO A 88 2.60 14.07 2.34
C PRO A 88 2.10 13.08 1.29
N HIS A 89 1.83 11.84 1.70
CA HIS A 89 1.29 10.81 0.80
C HIS A 89 -0.06 11.22 0.20
N ALA A 90 -0.79 12.12 0.87
CA ALA A 90 -2.00 12.74 0.35
C ALA A 90 -1.82 13.32 -1.06
N TYR A 91 -0.67 13.92 -1.41
CA TYR A 91 -0.42 14.40 -2.77
C TYR A 91 -0.44 13.29 -3.81
N HIS A 92 0.10 12.11 -3.47
CA HIS A 92 0.03 10.95 -4.35
C HIS A 92 -1.39 10.39 -4.45
N GLY A 93 -2.19 10.47 -3.38
CA GLY A 93 -3.62 10.19 -3.43
C GLY A 93 -4.38 11.12 -4.38
N GLN A 94 -4.07 12.42 -4.39
CA GLN A 94 -4.62 13.39 -5.33
C GLN A 94 -4.20 13.09 -6.77
N LEU A 95 -2.94 12.70 -6.99
CA LEU A 95 -2.46 12.26 -8.30
C LEU A 95 -3.26 11.06 -8.78
N ILE A 96 -3.46 10.04 -7.94
CA ILE A 96 -4.26 8.86 -8.28
C ILE A 96 -5.67 9.26 -8.69
N ASN A 97 -6.36 10.10 -7.90
CA ASN A 97 -7.72 10.54 -8.22
C ASN A 97 -7.77 11.31 -9.54
N THR A 98 -6.81 12.20 -9.78
CA THR A 98 -6.71 12.99 -11.02
C THR A 98 -6.50 12.10 -12.23
N VAL A 99 -5.50 11.22 -12.18
CA VAL A 99 -5.18 10.33 -13.31
C VAL A 99 -6.30 9.31 -13.54
N THR A 100 -6.89 8.78 -12.47
CA THR A 100 -8.00 7.82 -12.55
C THR A 100 -9.25 8.44 -13.19
N SER A 101 -9.45 9.77 -13.08
CA SER A 101 -10.55 10.46 -13.78
C SER A 101 -10.48 10.35 -15.31
N GLY A 102 -9.27 10.13 -15.86
CA GLY A 102 -9.02 9.82 -17.26
C GLY A 102 -9.31 8.36 -17.64
N ASN A 103 -9.75 7.53 -16.69
CA ASN A 103 -10.03 6.10 -16.83
C ASN A 103 -8.90 5.30 -17.52
N PRO A 104 -7.66 5.33 -16.99
CA PRO A 104 -6.57 4.54 -17.52
C PRO A 104 -6.86 3.04 -17.39
N SER A 105 -6.16 2.22 -18.17
CA SER A 105 -6.20 0.75 -18.02
C SER A 105 -5.48 0.29 -16.76
N ALA A 106 -4.39 0.96 -16.40
CA ALA A 106 -3.62 0.75 -15.17
C ALA A 106 -2.85 2.04 -14.81
N LEU A 107 -2.57 2.23 -13.52
CA LEU A 107 -1.67 3.24 -12.99
C LEU A 107 -0.60 2.54 -12.16
N LEU A 108 0.68 2.75 -12.50
CA LEU A 108 1.80 2.10 -11.84
C LEU A 108 2.68 3.15 -11.17
N PHE A 109 2.95 2.96 -9.88
CA PHE A 109 3.95 3.74 -9.16
C PHE A 109 5.30 3.03 -9.22
N ASP A 110 6.27 3.65 -9.90
CA ASP A 110 7.69 3.29 -9.81
C ASP A 110 8.35 4.07 -8.67
N ILE A 111 7.72 4.03 -7.51
CA ILE A 111 8.12 4.72 -6.30
C ILE A 111 7.98 3.74 -5.15
N ILE A 112 9.01 3.69 -4.31
CA ILE A 112 8.98 2.97 -3.05
C ILE A 112 8.64 3.99 -1.97
N PHE A 113 7.48 3.84 -1.37
CA PHE A 113 7.05 4.71 -0.28
C PHE A 113 7.67 4.25 1.04
N ASP A 114 8.40 5.16 1.68
CA ASP A 114 8.76 5.01 3.09
C ASP A 114 7.51 5.17 3.97
N GLN A 115 7.62 4.79 5.24
CA GLN A 115 6.56 5.07 6.20
C GLN A 115 6.39 6.58 6.37
N GLU A 116 5.18 7.07 6.10
CA GLU A 116 4.85 8.49 6.25
C GLU A 116 4.95 8.94 7.71
N ASN A 117 5.50 10.14 7.92
CA ASN A 117 5.45 10.80 9.21
C ASN A 117 4.12 11.55 9.39
N THR A 118 3.15 10.90 10.03
CA THR A 118 1.80 11.44 10.26
C THR A 118 1.68 12.34 11.49
N PHE A 119 2.77 12.59 12.23
CA PHE A 119 2.71 13.25 13.55
C PHE A 119 2.03 14.62 13.51
N ASN A 120 2.41 15.49 12.56
CA ASN A 120 1.84 16.83 12.46
C ASN A 120 0.35 16.80 12.10
N PHE A 121 -0.03 15.91 11.17
CA PHE A 121 -1.43 15.69 10.81
C PHE A 121 -2.24 15.25 12.03
N GLU A 122 -1.78 14.21 12.74
CA GLU A 122 -2.46 13.67 13.91
C GLU A 122 -2.59 14.71 15.03
N LEU A 123 -1.53 15.48 15.29
CA LEU A 123 -1.54 16.56 16.28
C LEU A 123 -2.59 17.62 15.92
N VAL A 124 -2.56 18.14 14.70
CA VAL A 124 -3.51 19.18 14.26
C VAL A 124 -4.94 18.63 14.25
N ASN A 125 -5.15 17.38 13.83
CA ASN A 125 -6.45 16.73 13.81
C ASN A 125 -7.01 16.58 15.23
N ALA A 126 -6.18 16.11 16.18
CA ALA A 126 -6.57 15.98 17.58
C ALA A 126 -6.86 17.32 18.24
N LEU A 127 -6.06 18.36 17.94
CA LEU A 127 -6.31 19.72 18.43
C LEU A 127 -7.62 20.27 17.87
N ASN A 128 -7.87 20.12 16.57
CA ASN A 128 -9.09 20.59 15.92
C ASN A 128 -10.34 19.85 16.40
N ALA A 129 -10.26 18.54 16.65
CA ALA A 129 -11.37 17.75 17.15
C ALA A 129 -11.80 18.13 18.58
N ASN A 130 -10.86 18.57 19.41
CA ASN A 130 -11.14 18.94 20.80
C ASN A 130 -11.36 20.44 21.02
N ASN A 131 -10.69 21.28 20.22
CA ASN A 131 -10.67 22.74 20.34
C ASN A 131 -10.61 23.38 18.95
N ALA A 132 -11.65 23.17 18.15
CA ALA A 132 -11.76 23.79 16.83
C ALA A 132 -11.56 25.32 16.93
N PRO A 133 -10.73 25.93 16.07
CA PRO A 133 -10.52 27.37 16.08
C PRO A 133 -11.83 28.13 15.93
N THR A 134 -12.04 29.16 16.75
CA THR A 134 -13.18 30.08 16.61
C THR A 134 -12.89 31.21 15.62
N ASP A 135 -11.62 31.47 15.37
CA ASP A 135 -11.17 32.40 14.33
C ASP A 135 -11.34 31.74 12.95
N GLU A 136 -12.06 32.41 12.06
CA GLU A 136 -12.42 31.89 10.74
C GLU A 136 -11.19 31.63 9.87
N SER A 137 -10.19 32.52 9.90
CA SER A 137 -8.98 32.36 9.10
C SER A 137 -8.15 31.18 9.58
N LEU A 138 -8.05 30.99 10.90
CA LEU A 138 -7.33 29.86 11.48
C LEU A 138 -8.08 28.55 11.23
N ALA A 139 -9.41 28.56 11.30
CA ALA A 139 -10.23 27.39 10.97
C ALA A 139 -10.06 26.97 9.51
N GLU A 140 -10.02 27.94 8.58
CA GLU A 140 -9.79 27.69 7.16
C GLU A 140 -8.42 27.05 6.92
N VAL A 141 -7.34 27.65 7.43
CA VAL A 141 -5.98 27.12 7.25
C VAL A 141 -5.83 25.74 7.91
N THR A 142 -6.46 25.53 9.07
CA THR A 142 -6.48 24.21 9.73
C THR A 142 -7.18 23.16 8.86
N GLY A 143 -8.33 23.50 8.28
CA GLY A 143 -9.05 22.62 7.37
C GLY A 143 -8.26 22.30 6.09
N GLN A 144 -7.62 23.30 5.50
CA GLN A 144 -6.75 23.12 4.34
C GLN A 144 -5.55 22.20 4.66
N PHE A 145 -4.90 22.40 5.80
CA PHE A 145 -3.80 21.55 6.24
C PHE A 145 -4.27 20.09 6.40
N LEU A 146 -5.36 19.87 7.13
CA LEU A 146 -5.91 18.52 7.33
C LEU A 146 -6.30 17.85 6.00
N SER A 147 -6.95 18.57 5.09
CA SER A 147 -7.32 18.01 3.79
C SER A 147 -6.14 17.69 2.88
N SER A 148 -5.06 18.47 2.95
CA SER A 148 -3.89 18.31 2.09
C SER A 148 -2.85 17.33 2.64
N ASN A 149 -2.96 16.96 3.93
CA ASN A 149 -2.01 16.08 4.63
C ASN A 149 -2.68 14.81 5.16
N ASP A 150 -3.91 14.48 4.71
CA ASP A 150 -4.62 13.28 5.18
C ASP A 150 -3.96 12.00 4.62
N PRO A 151 -3.30 11.19 5.46
CA PRO A 151 -2.65 9.96 5.02
C PRO A 151 -3.65 8.93 4.48
N GLN A 152 -4.94 9.02 4.82
CA GLN A 152 -5.95 8.09 4.29
C GLN A 152 -6.20 8.31 2.79
N LEU A 153 -5.92 9.51 2.26
CA LEU A 153 -6.26 9.84 0.88
C LEU A 153 -5.55 8.93 -0.13
N ILE A 154 -4.29 8.54 0.11
CA ILE A 154 -3.59 7.61 -0.78
C ILE A 154 -4.19 6.20 -0.72
N LEU A 155 -4.62 5.75 0.48
CA LEU A 155 -5.24 4.44 0.67
C LEU A 155 -6.61 4.40 -0.02
N GLU A 156 -7.44 5.41 0.23
CA GLU A 156 -8.77 5.53 -0.38
C GLU A 156 -8.69 5.67 -1.90
N ALA A 157 -7.79 6.51 -2.41
CA ALA A 157 -7.63 6.69 -3.85
C ALA A 157 -7.14 5.39 -4.52
N THR A 158 -6.19 4.68 -3.90
CA THR A 158 -5.71 3.37 -4.37
C THR A 158 -6.85 2.35 -4.38
N TYR A 159 -7.59 2.26 -3.27
CA TYR A 159 -8.71 1.34 -3.14
C TYR A 159 -9.83 1.67 -4.15
N ASN A 160 -10.20 2.93 -4.32
CA ASN A 160 -11.28 3.32 -5.21
C ASN A 160 -10.93 3.17 -6.70
N SER A 161 -9.67 3.39 -7.07
CA SER A 161 -9.23 3.25 -8.46
C SER A 161 -9.35 1.81 -8.97
N GLN A 162 -9.09 0.81 -8.10
CA GLN A 162 -9.03 -0.62 -8.44
C GLN A 162 -8.02 -0.97 -9.57
N LYS A 163 -7.26 0.01 -10.06
CA LYS A 163 -6.32 -0.07 -11.17
C LYS A 163 -4.95 0.55 -10.84
N THR A 164 -4.75 0.97 -9.59
CA THR A 164 -3.48 1.50 -9.10
C THR A 164 -2.65 0.38 -8.50
N TYR A 165 -1.40 0.28 -8.93
CA TYR A 165 -0.44 -0.71 -8.48
C TYR A 165 0.81 0.00 -7.94
N HIS A 166 1.26 -0.44 -6.77
CA HIS A 166 2.42 0.10 -6.07
C HIS A 166 3.57 -0.90 -6.13
N ALA A 167 4.80 -0.39 -6.27
CA ALA A 167 5.98 -1.21 -6.07
C ALA A 167 6.05 -1.66 -4.61
N LEU A 168 6.35 -2.95 -4.41
CA LEU A 168 6.62 -3.51 -3.08
C LEU A 168 8.09 -3.90 -3.02
N VAL A 169 8.79 -3.39 -2.00
CA VAL A 169 10.12 -3.90 -1.66
C VAL A 169 9.95 -4.94 -0.57
N PHE A 170 10.44 -6.14 -0.85
CA PHE A 170 10.61 -7.18 0.15
C PHE A 170 12.08 -7.12 0.59
N GLU A 171 12.41 -6.21 1.52
CA GLU A 171 13.73 -6.27 2.16
C GLU A 171 13.81 -7.55 3.00
N GLN A 172 14.99 -8.18 3.00
CA GLN A 172 15.29 -9.23 3.97
C GLN A 172 15.67 -8.53 5.28
N GLU A 173 14.82 -8.64 6.31
CA GLU A 173 15.23 -8.39 7.70
C GLU A 173 16.29 -9.41 8.16
#